data_AF-A0A3D5EL18-F1
#
_entry.id   AF-A0A3D5EL18-F1
#
_cell.length_a   1.000
_cell.length_b   1.000
_cell.length_c   1.000
_cell.angle_alpha   90.00
_cell.angle_beta   90.00
_cell.angle_gamma   90.00
#
_symmetry.space_group_name_H-M   'P 1'
#
loop_
_entity.id
_entity.type
_entity.pdbx_description
1 polymer ?
#
loop_
_entity_poly.entity_id
_entity_poly.type
_entity_poly.pdbx_seq_one_letter_code
_entity_poly.pdbx_strand_id
1 'polypeptide(L)'
;MLDRLSETDLAERYKNNCGTALRAYLRFLGQEQPEFRYPEEISNPEGYSEGAKKQITVNSYERDRQARNRAIEIHGLDCFVCAMNFESMYGEIGIGFIHVHHLIPLHTIDNLYQVNPEKDLVPVCPNCHAMLHRSNNPPTIEQLKDAMQKQKSI
;
A
#
# COMPACT_ATOMS: atom_id res chain seq x y z
N MET A 1 13.45 4.88 -18.77
CA MET A 1 12.47 4.13 -17.95
C MET A 1 13.14 2.96 -17.23
N LEU A 2 13.89 2.12 -17.94
CA LEU A 2 14.67 1.02 -17.34
C LEU A 2 15.85 1.52 -16.49
N ASP A 3 16.55 2.58 -16.89
CA ASP A 3 17.66 3.16 -16.11
C ASP A 3 17.25 3.68 -14.72
N ARG A 4 16.00 4.15 -14.60
CA ARG A 4 15.44 4.59 -13.31
C ARG A 4 15.00 3.42 -12.43
N LEU A 5 14.67 2.28 -13.03
CA LEU A 5 14.31 1.06 -12.29
C LEU A 5 15.57 0.35 -11.76
N SER A 6 16.73 0.49 -12.41
CA SER A 6 18.00 -0.02 -11.89
C SER A 6 18.45 0.67 -10.59
N GLU A 7 17.96 1.87 -10.29
CA GLU A 7 18.23 2.57 -9.03
C GLU A 7 17.29 2.13 -7.88
N THR A 8 16.37 1.20 -8.13
CA THR A 8 15.39 0.71 -7.15
C THR A 8 15.61 -0.76 -6.78
N ASP A 9 14.93 -1.23 -5.73
CA ASP A 9 14.95 -2.63 -5.28
C ASP A 9 14.10 -3.59 -6.12
N LEU A 10 13.46 -3.09 -7.19
CA LEU A 10 12.51 -3.86 -8.00
C LEU A 10 13.16 -4.71 -9.10
N ALA A 11 14.45 -4.55 -9.36
CA ALA A 11 15.15 -5.26 -10.44
C ALA A 11 16.21 -6.22 -9.91
N GLU A 12 15.87 -7.50 -9.80
CA GLU A 12 16.78 -8.53 -9.28
C GLU A 12 17.84 -9.05 -10.29
N ARG A 13 17.64 -8.83 -11.59
CA ARG A 13 18.41 -9.54 -12.65
C ARG A 13 19.03 -8.65 -13.73
N TYR A 14 19.61 -7.51 -13.35
CA TYR A 14 20.39 -6.70 -14.29
C TYR A 14 21.90 -6.81 -14.01
N LYS A 15 22.66 -7.34 -14.98
CA LYS A 15 24.14 -7.35 -14.94
C LYS A 15 24.64 -5.92 -15.16
N ASN A 16 25.66 -5.52 -14.39
CA ASN A 16 26.29 -4.18 -14.34
C ASN A 16 25.54 -3.10 -13.54
N ASN A 17 24.68 -3.49 -12.60
CA ASN A 17 24.03 -2.55 -11.68
C ASN A 17 24.75 -2.53 -10.31
N CYS A 18 25.30 -1.36 -9.93
CA CYS A 18 25.91 -1.13 -8.62
C CYS A 18 24.94 -1.44 -7.46
N GLY A 19 23.62 -1.24 -7.64
CA GLY A 19 22.60 -1.58 -6.65
C GLY A 19 22.50 -3.09 -6.39
N THR A 20 22.62 -3.93 -7.43
CA THR A 20 22.63 -5.39 -7.27
C THR A 20 23.89 -5.86 -6.54
N ALA A 21 25.05 -5.27 -6.84
CA ALA A 21 26.31 -5.55 -6.15
C ALA A 21 26.25 -5.11 -4.67
N LEU A 22 25.69 -3.93 -4.40
CA LEU A 22 25.47 -3.42 -3.05
C LEU A 22 24.51 -4.32 -2.27
N ARG A 23 23.39 -4.77 -2.85
CA ARG A 23 22.46 -5.71 -2.20
C ARG A 23 23.13 -7.05 -1.87
N ALA A 24 23.93 -7.60 -2.78
CA ALA A 24 24.70 -8.81 -2.52
C ALA A 24 25.72 -8.62 -1.39
N TYR A 25 26.36 -7.45 -1.35
CA TYR A 25 27.30 -7.08 -0.28
C TYR A 25 26.61 -6.85 1.07
N LEU A 26 25.47 -6.14 1.11
CA LEU A 26 24.68 -5.94 2.33
C LEU A 26 24.13 -7.27 2.87
N ARG A 27 23.67 -8.17 1.98
CA ARG A 27 23.29 -9.54 2.34
C ARG A 27 24.47 -10.32 2.92
N PHE A 28 25.66 -10.19 2.33
CA PHE A 28 26.89 -10.79 2.87
C PHE A 28 27.25 -10.23 4.26
N LEU A 29 26.99 -8.94 4.51
CA LEU A 29 27.17 -8.30 5.82
C LEU A 29 26.05 -8.61 6.84
N GLY A 30 25.02 -9.37 6.46
CA GLY A 30 23.89 -9.70 7.34
C GLY A 30 22.94 -8.52 7.60
N GLN A 31 22.97 -7.48 6.77
CA GLN A 31 22.00 -6.39 6.81
C GLN A 31 20.83 -6.72 5.88
N GLU A 32 19.67 -7.05 6.45
CA GLU A 32 18.45 -7.27 5.67
C GLU A 32 17.88 -5.93 5.18
N GLN A 33 17.72 -5.80 3.86
CA GLN A 33 16.89 -4.76 3.27
C GLN A 33 15.43 -5.09 3.60
N PRO A 34 14.58 -4.09 3.91
CA PRO A 34 13.18 -4.35 4.18
C PRO A 34 12.52 -4.93 2.92
N GLU A 35 12.03 -6.16 3.03
CA GLU A 35 11.32 -6.85 1.96
C GLU A 35 10.03 -6.07 1.64
N PHE A 36 9.94 -5.53 0.43
CA PHE A 36 8.74 -4.85 -0.05
C PHE A 36 7.61 -5.87 -0.22
N ARG A 37 6.43 -5.57 0.34
CA ARG A 37 5.22 -6.37 0.17
C ARG A 37 4.04 -5.45 -0.07
N TYR A 38 3.18 -5.79 -1.03
CA TYR A 38 1.90 -5.08 -1.15
C TYR A 38 1.02 -5.36 0.09
N PRO A 39 0.12 -4.44 0.48
CA PRO A 39 -0.78 -4.67 1.62
C PRO A 39 -1.58 -5.97 1.52
N GLU A 40 -1.90 -6.38 0.30
CA GLU A 40 -2.64 -7.60 -0.01
C GLU A 40 -1.74 -8.81 -0.30
N GLU A 41 -0.42 -8.65 -0.35
CA GLU A 41 0.54 -9.70 -0.71
C GLU A 41 0.94 -10.56 0.50
N ILE A 42 0.91 -11.88 0.28
CA ILE A 42 1.19 -12.88 1.32
C ILE A 42 2.52 -13.52 1.01
N SER A 43 3.40 -13.62 2.01
CA SER A 43 4.64 -14.39 1.88
C SER A 43 4.29 -15.87 1.67
N ASN A 44 4.76 -16.42 0.54
CA ASN A 44 4.65 -17.83 0.24
C ASN A 44 6.02 -18.50 0.34
N PRO A 45 6.40 -19.07 1.50
CA PRO A 45 7.71 -19.68 1.68
C PRO A 45 7.92 -20.96 0.85
N GLU A 46 6.88 -21.53 0.24
CA GLU A 46 6.93 -22.80 -0.51
C GLU A 46 7.01 -22.63 -2.04
N GLY A 47 7.27 -21.42 -2.55
CA GLY A 47 7.48 -21.17 -3.98
C GLY A 47 6.21 -20.78 -4.77
N TYR A 48 6.38 -20.60 -6.08
CA TYR A 48 5.37 -20.03 -6.99
C TYR A 48 4.43 -21.11 -7.56
N SER A 49 3.44 -21.51 -6.78
CA SER A 49 2.36 -22.40 -7.25
C SER A 49 1.11 -21.56 -7.54
N GLU A 50 0.88 -21.19 -8.80
CA GLU A 50 -0.35 -20.50 -9.20
C GLU A 50 -1.57 -21.37 -8.90
N GLY A 51 -2.58 -20.83 -8.20
CA GLY A 51 -3.80 -21.55 -7.84
C GLY A 51 -3.80 -22.23 -6.46
N ALA A 52 -2.72 -22.16 -5.69
CA ALA A 52 -2.73 -22.61 -4.30
C ALA A 52 -3.64 -21.72 -3.43
N LYS A 53 -4.71 -22.31 -2.87
CA LYS A 53 -5.62 -21.61 -1.95
C LYS A 53 -5.04 -21.66 -0.54
N LYS A 54 -4.54 -20.53 -0.04
CA LYS A 54 -4.15 -20.36 1.36
C LYS A 54 -5.31 -19.74 2.13
N GLN A 55 -5.87 -20.47 3.09
CA GLN A 55 -6.85 -19.91 4.02
C GLN A 55 -6.11 -19.11 5.08
N ILE A 56 -6.38 -17.80 5.16
CA ILE A 56 -5.73 -16.90 6.11
C ILE A 56 -6.77 -16.41 7.09
N THR A 57 -6.49 -16.62 8.38
CA THR A 57 -7.20 -15.94 9.46
C THR A 57 -6.67 -14.51 9.51
N VAL A 58 -7.28 -13.63 8.73
CA VAL A 58 -6.95 -12.20 8.78
C VAL A 58 -7.57 -11.67 10.07
N ASN A 59 -6.81 -11.00 10.92
CA ASN A 59 -7.34 -10.43 12.16
C ASN A 59 -8.57 -9.58 11.80
N SER A 60 -9.75 -10.02 12.23
CA SER A 60 -11.03 -9.39 11.88
C SER A 60 -11.09 -7.91 12.28
N TYR A 61 -10.26 -7.52 13.24
CA TYR A 61 -10.03 -6.13 13.66
C TYR A 61 -9.56 -5.20 12.52
N GLU A 62 -8.76 -5.68 11.58
CA GLU A 62 -8.18 -4.85 10.50
C GLU A 62 -9.18 -4.52 9.39
N ARG A 63 -10.32 -5.22 9.35
CA ARG A 63 -11.36 -5.08 8.30
C ARG A 63 -12.77 -5.16 8.88
N ASP A 64 -13.07 -4.34 9.88
CA ASP A 64 -14.47 -4.12 10.26
C ASP A 64 -15.23 -3.49 9.07
N ARG A 65 -16.08 -4.31 8.45
CA ARG A 65 -16.90 -3.91 7.30
C ARG A 65 -17.85 -2.76 7.66
N GLN A 66 -18.31 -2.67 8.91
CA GLN A 66 -19.14 -1.58 9.38
C GLN A 66 -18.33 -0.29 9.45
N ALA A 67 -17.13 -0.32 10.03
CA ALA A 67 -16.24 0.85 10.08
C ALA A 67 -15.88 1.33 8.67
N ARG A 68 -15.55 0.41 7.75
CA ARG A 68 -15.33 0.72 6.33
C ARG A 68 -16.54 1.41 5.69
N ASN A 69 -17.72 0.79 5.81
CA ASN A 69 -18.93 1.34 5.18
C ASN A 69 -19.27 2.70 5.76
N ARG A 70 -19.11 2.88 7.08
CA ARG A 70 -19.32 4.16 7.74
C ARG A 70 -18.33 5.22 7.28
N ALA A 71 -17.05 4.88 7.10
CA ALA A 71 -16.07 5.79 6.53
C ALA A 71 -16.46 6.22 5.11
N ILE A 72 -16.94 5.29 4.28
CA ILE A 72 -17.44 5.60 2.92
C ILE A 72 -18.70 6.48 2.96
N GLU A 73 -19.63 6.24 3.88
CA GLU A 73 -20.82 7.08 4.05
C GLU A 73 -20.46 8.52 4.46
N ILE A 74 -19.42 8.69 5.26
CA ILE A 74 -18.97 10.00 5.75
C ILE A 74 -18.15 10.74 4.68
N HIS A 75 -17.20 10.03 4.07
CA HIS A 75 -16.15 10.62 3.25
C HIS A 75 -16.36 10.46 1.73
N GLY A 76 -17.28 9.59 1.32
CA GLY A 76 -17.53 9.27 -0.08
C GLY A 76 -16.57 8.22 -0.66
N LEU A 77 -16.51 8.18 -1.99
CA LEU A 77 -15.74 7.19 -2.77
C LEU A 77 -14.54 7.81 -3.52
N ASP A 78 -14.34 9.11 -3.41
CA ASP A 78 -13.22 9.79 -4.04
C ASP A 78 -11.94 9.51 -3.25
N CYS A 79 -10.87 9.16 -3.97
CA CYS A 79 -9.57 8.95 -3.34
C CYS A 79 -9.09 10.24 -2.66
N PHE A 80 -8.83 10.17 -1.36
CA PHE A 80 -8.38 11.33 -0.58
C PHE A 80 -7.06 11.89 -1.06
N VAL A 81 -6.21 11.11 -1.74
CA VAL A 81 -4.91 11.55 -2.27
C VAL A 81 -5.05 12.16 -3.67
N CYS A 82 -5.61 11.42 -4.63
CA CYS A 82 -5.56 11.78 -6.05
C CYS A 82 -6.91 12.20 -6.65
N ALA A 83 -7.98 12.22 -5.85
CA ALA A 83 -9.36 12.52 -6.25
C ALA A 83 -9.93 11.58 -7.33
N MET A 84 -9.30 10.44 -7.58
CA MET A 84 -9.83 9.42 -8.48
C MET A 84 -11.09 8.77 -7.89
N ASN A 85 -12.13 8.70 -8.70
CA ASN A 85 -13.36 7.95 -8.42
C ASN A 85 -13.49 6.80 -9.44
N PHE A 86 -13.76 5.59 -8.94
CA PHE A 86 -13.84 4.40 -9.80
C PHE A 86 -15.11 4.33 -10.65
N GLU A 87 -16.25 4.77 -10.12
CA GLU A 87 -17.49 4.86 -10.91
C GLU A 87 -17.32 5.87 -12.05
N SER A 88 -16.76 7.04 -11.77
CA SER A 88 -16.50 8.06 -12.79
C SER A 88 -15.52 7.60 -13.87
N MET A 89 -14.54 6.74 -13.52
CA MET A 89 -13.51 6.28 -14.46
C MET A 89 -13.92 5.01 -15.23
N TYR A 90 -14.61 4.07 -14.58
CA TYR A 90 -14.88 2.74 -15.11
C TYR A 90 -16.37 2.45 -15.30
N GLY A 91 -17.27 3.37 -14.93
CA GLY A 91 -18.71 3.17 -14.98
C GLY A 91 -19.21 2.19 -13.91
N GLU A 92 -20.25 1.44 -14.22
CA GLU A 92 -20.98 0.60 -13.26
C GLU A 92 -20.09 -0.41 -12.51
N ILE A 93 -19.05 -0.95 -13.17
CA ILE A 93 -18.13 -1.91 -12.54
C ILE A 93 -17.29 -1.29 -11.42
N GLY A 94 -17.20 0.04 -11.37
CA GLY A 94 -16.45 0.79 -10.36
C GLY A 94 -17.27 1.20 -9.14
N ILE A 95 -18.59 0.96 -9.14
CA ILE A 95 -19.49 1.39 -8.06
C ILE A 95 -19.05 0.78 -6.72
N GLY A 96 -18.82 1.65 -5.73
CA GLY A 96 -18.42 1.26 -4.38
C GLY A 96 -17.00 0.70 -4.25
N PHE A 97 -16.22 0.68 -5.35
CA PHE A 97 -14.85 0.19 -5.35
C PHE A 97 -13.89 1.28 -4.88
N ILE A 98 -13.44 1.16 -3.63
CA ILE A 98 -12.39 1.98 -3.03
C ILE A 98 -11.77 1.21 -1.87
N HIS A 99 -10.49 1.45 -1.60
CA HIS A 99 -9.81 0.96 -0.38
C HIS A 99 -10.00 1.97 0.74
N VAL A 100 -9.88 1.52 1.99
CA VAL A 100 -9.93 2.40 3.17
C VAL A 100 -8.61 2.23 3.93
N HIS A 101 -7.93 3.34 4.15
CA HIS A 101 -6.63 3.40 4.82
C HIS A 101 -6.78 3.92 6.25
N HIS A 102 -6.04 3.33 7.18
CA HIS A 102 -5.96 3.79 8.57
C HIS A 102 -4.86 4.85 8.70
N LEU A 103 -5.21 6.04 9.16
CA LEU A 103 -4.24 7.13 9.40
C LEU A 103 -3.34 6.85 10.61
N ILE A 104 -3.85 6.09 11.59
CA ILE A 104 -3.08 5.66 12.76
C ILE A 104 -2.76 4.17 12.59
N PRO A 105 -1.47 3.78 12.53
CA PRO A 105 -1.11 2.38 12.39
C PRO A 105 -1.55 1.55 13.59
N LEU A 106 -2.40 0.55 13.36
CA LEU A 106 -2.99 -0.29 14.41
C LEU A 106 -1.94 -1.03 15.27
N HIS A 107 -0.75 -1.30 14.73
CA HIS A 107 0.35 -1.95 15.48
C HIS A 107 0.89 -1.09 16.63
N THR A 108 0.56 0.20 16.67
CA THR A 108 0.93 1.11 17.77
C THR A 108 -0.11 1.18 18.88
N ILE A 109 -1.28 0.53 18.71
CA ILE A 109 -2.42 0.68 19.62
C ILE A 109 -2.67 -0.62 20.38
N ASP A 110 -2.48 -0.56 21.69
CA ASP A 110 -2.58 -1.70 22.60
C ASP A 110 -4.05 -2.16 22.75
N ASN A 111 -4.40 -3.25 22.06
CA ASN A 111 -5.52 -4.20 22.22
C ASN A 111 -6.98 -3.73 22.42
N LEU A 112 -7.30 -2.45 22.61
CA LEU A 112 -8.67 -1.95 22.87
C LEU A 112 -8.94 -0.60 22.18
N TYR A 113 -8.53 -0.46 20.93
CA TYR A 113 -8.83 0.75 20.15
C TYR A 113 -10.17 0.64 19.44
N GLN A 114 -11.10 1.53 19.78
CA GLN A 114 -12.31 1.72 18.98
C GLN A 114 -11.99 2.66 17.83
N VAL A 115 -11.93 2.11 16.62
CA VAL A 115 -11.73 2.88 15.38
C VAL A 115 -12.86 3.90 15.22
N ASN A 116 -12.50 5.16 14.96
CA ASN A 116 -13.41 6.22 14.59
C ASN A 116 -13.41 6.37 13.06
N PRO A 117 -14.49 5.96 12.35
CA PRO A 117 -14.53 6.01 10.89
C PRO A 117 -14.40 7.40 10.27
N GLU A 118 -14.68 8.46 11.02
CA GLU A 118 -14.52 9.84 10.56
C GLU A 118 -13.07 10.31 10.65
N LYS A 119 -12.38 9.94 11.73
CA LYS A 119 -11.06 10.51 12.06
C LYS A 119 -9.89 9.60 11.70
N ASP A 120 -10.10 8.30 11.72
CA ASP A 120 -9.02 7.32 11.59
C ASP A 120 -8.97 6.69 10.22
N LEU A 121 -10.07 6.77 9.46
CA LEU A 121 -10.25 6.08 8.20
C LEU A 121 -10.45 7.08 7.06
N VAL A 122 -9.73 6.86 5.96
CA VAL A 122 -9.89 7.65 4.73
C VAL A 122 -9.98 6.75 3.49
N PRO A 123 -10.93 7.02 2.56
CA PRO A 123 -10.98 6.35 1.26
C PRO A 123 -9.76 6.69 0.40
N VAL A 124 -9.10 5.68 -0.16
CA VAL A 124 -7.97 5.82 -1.09
C VAL A 124 -8.07 4.80 -2.22
N CYS A 125 -7.57 5.14 -3.41
CA CYS A 125 -7.48 4.17 -4.50
C CYS A 125 -6.38 3.13 -4.21
N PRO A 126 -6.46 1.91 -4.79
CA PRO A 126 -5.46 0.86 -4.58
C PRO A 126 -4.02 1.31 -4.86
N ASN A 127 -3.81 2.16 -5.87
CA ASN A 127 -2.49 2.67 -6.21
C ASN A 127 -1.93 3.59 -5.12
N CYS A 128 -2.74 4.53 -4.63
CA CYS A 128 -2.33 5.40 -3.52
C CYS A 128 -2.18 4.61 -2.22
N HIS A 129 -3.04 3.61 -1.98
CA HIS A 129 -2.94 2.72 -0.83
C HIS A 129 -1.61 1.98 -0.81
N ALA A 130 -1.20 1.40 -1.94
CA ALA A 130 0.10 0.75 -2.08
C ALA A 130 1.26 1.73 -1.82
N MET A 131 1.17 2.99 -2.28
CA MET A 131 2.20 3.99 -2.02
C MET A 131 2.28 4.42 -0.56
N LEU A 132 1.14 4.50 0.13
CA LEU A 132 1.08 4.77 1.57
C LEU A 132 1.68 3.64 2.40
N HIS A 133 1.76 2.41 1.88
CA HIS A 133 2.36 1.27 2.57
C HIS A 133 3.69 0.83 1.98
N ARG A 134 4.29 1.63 1.08
CA ARG A 134 5.46 1.21 0.30
C ARG A 134 6.76 1.11 1.11
N SER A 135 6.89 1.87 2.19
CA SER A 135 8.11 1.97 2.99
C SER A 135 7.82 1.79 4.48
N ASN A 136 8.83 1.34 5.23
CA ASN A 136 8.76 1.23 6.70
C ASN A 136 8.50 2.58 7.39
N ASN A 137 8.87 3.68 6.73
CA ASN A 137 8.43 5.02 7.10
C ASN A 137 7.43 5.50 6.04
N PRO A 138 6.14 5.15 6.18
CA PRO A 138 5.13 5.49 5.19
C PRO A 138 4.87 7.01 5.17
N PRO A 139 4.68 7.62 3.98
CA PRO A 139 4.33 9.03 3.89
C PRO A 139 2.91 9.27 4.40
N THR A 140 2.64 10.47 4.91
CA THR A 140 1.26 10.90 5.18
C THR A 140 0.49 11.15 3.88
N ILE A 141 -0.84 11.25 3.98
CA ILE A 141 -1.72 11.60 2.84
C ILE A 141 -1.26 12.92 2.19
N GLU A 142 -0.94 13.92 3.00
CA GLU A 142 -0.49 15.24 2.56
C GLU A 142 0.86 15.16 1.87
N GLN A 143 1.81 14.41 2.44
CA GLN A 143 3.12 14.21 1.81
C GLN A 143 2.99 13.52 0.45
N LEU A 144 2.10 12.53 0.33
CA LEU A 144 1.86 11.85 -0.94
C LEU A 144 1.16 12.76 -1.95
N LYS A 145 0.20 13.59 -1.52
CA LYS A 145 -0.41 14.64 -2.35
C LYS A 145 0.64 15.59 -2.92
N ASP A 146 1.51 16.12 -2.05
CA ASP A 146 2.54 17.08 -2.44
C ASP A 146 3.53 16.46 -3.44
N ALA A 147 3.92 15.20 -3.22
CA ALA A 147 4.76 14.47 -4.16
C ALA A 147 4.11 14.32 -5.54
N MET A 148 2.80 14.03 -5.59
CA MET A 148 2.05 13.94 -6.85
C MET A 148 1.90 15.30 -7.55
N GLN A 149 1.63 16.36 -6.80
CA GLN A 149 1.46 17.71 -7.37
C GLN A 149 2.77 18.20 -8.00
N LYS A 150 3.91 18.01 -7.34
CA LYS A 150 5.24 18.39 -7.87
C LYS A 150 5.54 17.76 -9.24
N GLN A 151 5.05 16.55 -9.49
CA GLN A 151 5.24 15.86 -10.78
C GLN A 151 4.28 16.34 -11.86
N LYS A 152 3.11 16.89 -11.52
CA LYS A 152 2.16 17.46 -12.49
C LYS A 152 2.57 18.85 -12.98
N SER A 153 3.41 19.55 -12.21
CA SER A 153 3.95 20.87 -12.53
C SER A 153 5.24 20.86 -13.36
N ILE A 154 5.66 19.67 -13.82
CA ILE A 154 6.79 19.44 -14.73
C ILE A 154 6.21 18.95 -16.05
#